data_AF-A0A081DE89-F1
#
_entry.id   AF-A0A081DE89-F1
#
_cell.length_a   1.000
_cell.length_b   1.000
_cell.length_c   1.000
_cell.angle_alpha   90.00
_cell.angle_beta   90.00
_cell.angle_gamma   90.00
#
_symmetry.space_group_name_H-M   'P 1'
#
loop_
_entity.id
_entity.type
_entity.pdbx_description
1 polymer ?
#
loop_
_entity_poly.entity_id
_entity_poly.type
_entity_poly.pdbx_seq_one_letter_code
_entity_poly.pdbx_strand_id
1 'polypeptide(L)'
;MVIVNPDYTINSSQVNFYTETGHAYLYGPSTIKGKASTVYCERGFYDTRNDYGHFVKKSRIDYNNRTVTGDSLYFNRVTNFASATNNIVVTDTINNSIIKGHYAEVFRDKDSVFITKRAVAISLQEADSVYIHADTLMVTGPEDNRIVRGFRDVRLFKSDLSGRCDSIHTRQSTGLTKMIKKPVLWSGKSQITGDSIHLQSNVETEKLDSLRVFYNAFIVDKDTIHDGYNQIKGKELIGLFKDNELNKVKIDKNVENLLYVSNESDELVGINKGTSSKLEITFNNGDIAIIKPIGNPKDETIPPDELPENARRLRGFNWRGEEQLNSVDDLFMGKPKPVLTKIQGLPLPLQEEDFFDENNSSQINENSRLKDKKLIDKKEDQQLIGKKK
;
A
#
# COMPACT_ATOMS: atom_id res chain seq x y z
N MET A 1 -11.09 -8.77 35.31
CA MET A 1 -11.99 -7.71 35.79
C MET A 1 -12.84 -7.19 34.63
N VAL A 2 -14.05 -6.69 34.92
CA VAL A 2 -14.96 -6.12 33.91
C VAL A 2 -15.43 -4.74 34.35
N ILE A 3 -15.35 -3.75 33.46
CA ILE A 3 -15.94 -2.42 33.62
C ILE A 3 -17.06 -2.29 32.58
N VAL A 4 -18.25 -1.92 33.04
CA VAL A 4 -19.43 -1.74 32.18
C VAL A 4 -19.80 -0.26 32.15
N ASN A 5 -19.81 0.31 30.95
CA ASN A 5 -20.35 1.63 30.63
C ASN A 5 -21.54 1.42 29.65
N PRO A 6 -22.58 2.27 29.65
CA PRO A 6 -23.68 2.19 28.69
C PRO A 6 -23.26 2.03 27.21
N ASP A 7 -22.10 2.57 26.82
CA ASP A 7 -21.62 2.55 25.45
C ASP A 7 -20.52 1.53 25.14
N TYR A 8 -19.88 0.94 26.16
CA TYR A 8 -18.82 -0.05 25.99
C TYR A 8 -18.58 -0.91 27.24
N THR A 9 -18.04 -2.10 27.00
CA THR A 9 -17.59 -3.03 28.05
C THR A 9 -16.09 -3.26 27.93
N ILE A 10 -15.35 -3.03 29.01
CA ILE A 10 -13.92 -3.33 29.11
C ILE A 10 -13.75 -4.63 29.89
N ASN A 11 -13.07 -5.61 29.29
CA ASN A 11 -12.65 -6.83 29.96
C ASN A 11 -11.12 -6.87 29.93
N SER A 12 -10.48 -7.05 31.08
CA SER A 12 -9.03 -7.09 31.17
C SER A 12 -8.58 -7.98 32.32
N SER A 13 -7.39 -8.57 32.19
CA SER A 13 -6.75 -9.33 33.26
C SER A 13 -6.57 -8.47 34.51
N GLN A 14 -6.06 -7.25 34.36
CA GLN A 14 -5.86 -6.29 35.45
C GLN A 14 -6.22 -4.87 34.99
N VAL A 15 -7.00 -4.17 35.80
CA VAL A 15 -7.37 -2.77 35.56
C VAL A 15 -7.13 -1.93 36.80
N ASN A 16 -6.42 -0.83 36.65
CA ASN A 16 -6.39 0.24 37.64
C ASN A 16 -7.34 1.34 37.17
N PHE A 17 -8.46 1.50 37.85
CA PHE A 17 -9.47 2.51 37.53
C PHE A 17 -9.52 3.60 38.61
N TYR A 18 -9.27 4.83 38.18
CA TYR A 18 -9.31 6.01 39.04
C TYR A 18 -10.64 6.73 38.83
N THR A 19 -11.58 6.56 39.77
CA THR A 19 -12.94 7.11 39.69
C THR A 19 -12.96 8.64 39.62
N GLU A 20 -12.06 9.30 40.34
CA GLU A 20 -11.96 10.77 40.41
C GLU A 20 -11.55 11.43 39.09
N THR A 21 -10.77 10.73 38.26
CA THR A 21 -10.31 11.24 36.95
C THR A 21 -11.00 10.55 35.78
N GLY A 22 -11.56 9.36 35.98
CA GLY A 22 -12.06 8.50 34.90
C GLY A 22 -10.95 7.74 34.16
N HIS A 23 -9.73 7.71 34.69
CA HIS A 23 -8.61 7.05 34.03
C HIS A 23 -8.64 5.53 34.28
N ALA A 24 -8.60 4.75 33.20
CA ALA A 24 -8.47 3.29 33.23
C ALA A 24 -7.12 2.87 32.62
N TYR A 25 -6.29 2.20 33.41
CA TYR A 25 -5.05 1.59 32.95
C TYR A 25 -5.23 0.07 32.86
N LEU A 26 -5.00 -0.47 31.67
CA LEU A 26 -5.20 -1.87 31.32
C LEU A 26 -3.86 -2.58 31.25
N TYR A 27 -3.74 -3.69 31.97
CA TYR A 27 -2.53 -4.52 32.02
C TYR A 27 -2.88 -5.98 31.69
N GLY A 28 -2.12 -6.57 30.76
CA GLY A 28 -2.37 -7.90 30.24
C GLY A 28 -3.46 -7.92 29.15
N PRO A 29 -3.83 -9.11 28.65
CA PRO A 29 -4.86 -9.27 27.62
C PRO A 29 -6.14 -8.52 27.98
N SER A 30 -6.47 -7.53 27.16
CA SER A 30 -7.56 -6.58 27.41
C SER A 30 -8.37 -6.38 26.14
N THR A 31 -9.70 -6.41 26.28
CA THR A 31 -10.66 -6.23 25.19
C THR A 31 -11.67 -5.15 25.57
N ILE A 32 -11.85 -4.16 24.71
CA ILE A 32 -12.87 -3.12 24.83
C ILE A 32 -13.89 -3.37 23.72
N LYS A 33 -15.13 -3.73 24.09
CA LYS A 33 -16.24 -3.95 23.16
C LYS A 33 -17.17 -2.75 23.18
N GLY A 34 -17.22 -1.98 22.10
CA GLY A 34 -18.23 -0.96 21.86
C GLY A 34 -19.32 -1.45 20.90
N LYS A 35 -20.33 -0.60 20.65
CA LYS A 35 -21.42 -0.91 19.70
C LYS A 35 -20.96 -1.18 18.26
N ALA A 36 -19.94 -0.46 17.80
CA ALA A 36 -19.50 -0.51 16.39
C ALA A 36 -18.09 -1.09 16.18
N SER A 37 -17.33 -1.35 17.25
CA SER A 37 -15.95 -1.79 17.15
C SER A 37 -15.48 -2.54 18.39
N THR A 38 -14.55 -3.47 18.20
CA THR A 38 -13.84 -4.17 19.27
C THR A 38 -12.36 -3.81 19.22
N VAL A 39 -11.78 -3.46 20.37
CA VAL A 39 -10.35 -3.16 20.52
C VAL A 39 -9.71 -4.22 21.39
N TYR A 40 -8.57 -4.76 20.97
CA TYR A 40 -7.73 -5.65 21.77
C TYR A 40 -6.34 -5.04 21.97
N CYS A 41 -5.79 -5.22 23.16
CA CYS A 41 -4.41 -4.84 23.51
C CYS A 41 -3.90 -5.65 24.70
N GLU A 42 -2.58 -5.67 24.91
CA GLU A 42 -1.99 -6.19 26.15
C GLU A 42 -1.61 -5.08 27.14
N ARG A 43 -1.68 -3.82 26.72
CA ARG A 43 -1.43 -2.66 27.55
C ARG A 43 -2.15 -1.45 27.00
N GLY A 44 -2.87 -0.72 27.85
CA GLY A 44 -3.72 0.37 27.37
C GLY A 44 -4.03 1.40 28.44
N PHE A 45 -4.29 2.61 27.98
CA PHE A 45 -4.85 3.69 28.77
C PHE A 45 -6.13 4.13 28.10
N TYR A 46 -7.15 4.37 28.91
CA TYR A 46 -8.43 4.86 28.45
C TYR A 46 -8.95 5.93 29.39
N ASP A 47 -9.30 7.09 28.85
CA ASP A 47 -9.99 8.14 29.57
C ASP A 47 -11.49 8.00 29.32
N THR A 48 -12.24 7.58 30.35
CA THR A 48 -13.68 7.31 30.22
C THR A 48 -14.54 8.56 30.17
N ARG A 49 -13.97 9.75 30.44
CA ARG A 49 -14.68 11.04 30.43
C ARG A 49 -14.46 11.78 29.12
N ASN A 50 -13.23 11.78 28.63
CA ASN A 50 -12.84 12.45 27.38
C ASN A 50 -12.88 11.51 26.17
N ASP A 51 -13.16 10.22 26.37
CA ASP A 51 -13.33 9.19 25.34
C ASP A 51 -12.18 9.09 24.33
N TYR A 52 -10.95 9.17 24.84
CA TYR A 52 -9.75 8.85 24.09
C TYR A 52 -8.99 7.69 24.72
N GLY A 53 -8.28 6.95 23.88
CA GLY A 53 -7.55 5.76 24.28
C GLY A 53 -6.21 5.65 23.59
N HIS A 54 -5.25 5.07 24.30
CA HIS A 54 -3.92 4.75 23.78
C HIS A 54 -3.57 3.32 24.15
N PHE A 55 -3.34 2.49 23.13
CA PHE A 55 -3.10 1.06 23.27
C PHE A 55 -1.75 0.72 22.68
N VAL A 56 -1.03 -0.15 23.37
CA VAL A 56 0.27 -0.64 22.93
C VAL A 56 0.35 -2.15 23.14
N LYS A 57 1.27 -2.81 22.43
CA LYS A 57 1.54 -4.25 22.50
C LYS A 57 0.36 -5.10 22.01
N LYS A 58 0.52 -5.67 20.82
CA LYS A 58 -0.51 -6.44 20.09
C LYS A 58 -1.83 -5.68 19.95
N SER A 59 -1.75 -4.40 19.60
CA SER A 59 -2.93 -3.56 19.45
C SER A 59 -3.67 -3.92 18.17
N ARG A 60 -4.98 -4.17 18.30
CA ARG A 60 -5.88 -4.55 17.21
C ARG A 60 -7.22 -3.85 17.38
N ILE A 61 -7.79 -3.36 16.28
CA ILE A 61 -9.14 -2.83 16.20
C ILE A 61 -9.88 -3.59 15.11
N ASP A 62 -11.03 -4.16 15.46
CA ASP A 62 -11.98 -4.75 14.53
C ASP A 62 -13.19 -3.82 14.43
N TYR A 63 -13.52 -3.38 13.22
CA TYR A 63 -14.72 -2.59 12.94
C TYR A 63 -15.31 -3.00 11.60
N ASN A 64 -16.62 -3.22 11.55
CA ASN A 64 -17.30 -3.78 10.38
C ASN A 64 -16.58 -5.05 9.87
N ASN A 65 -16.09 -5.00 8.63
CA ASN A 65 -15.35 -6.01 7.88
C ASN A 65 -13.82 -5.75 7.85
N ARG A 66 -13.32 -4.88 8.73
CA ARG A 66 -11.93 -4.43 8.72
C ARG A 66 -11.22 -4.73 10.02
N THR A 67 -9.99 -5.22 9.88
CA THR A 67 -9.06 -5.43 10.98
C THR A 67 -7.89 -4.47 10.81
N VAL A 68 -7.58 -3.69 11.85
CA VAL A 68 -6.42 -2.80 11.90
C VAL A 68 -5.51 -3.28 13.02
N THR A 69 -4.27 -3.60 12.71
CA THR A 69 -3.24 -3.92 13.70
C THR A 69 -2.11 -2.90 13.64
N GLY A 70 -1.39 -2.76 14.75
CA GLY A 70 -0.19 -1.93 14.85
C GLY A 70 0.47 -2.11 16.20
N ASP A 71 1.69 -1.59 16.36
CA ASP A 71 2.39 -1.66 17.64
C ASP A 71 1.78 -0.69 18.68
N SER A 72 1.27 0.45 18.19
CA SER A 72 0.53 1.45 18.98
C SER A 72 -0.68 1.95 18.19
N LEU A 73 -1.81 2.05 18.89
CA LEU A 73 -3.06 2.61 18.38
C LEU A 73 -3.55 3.71 19.33
N TYR A 74 -3.91 4.85 18.75
CA TYR A 74 -4.56 5.95 19.45
C TYR A 74 -5.90 6.25 18.80
N PHE A 75 -6.90 6.58 19.62
CA PHE A 75 -8.16 7.12 19.11
C PHE A 75 -8.70 8.21 20.02
N ASN A 76 -9.46 9.10 19.44
CA ASN A 76 -10.26 10.11 20.11
C ASN A 76 -11.66 10.10 19.48
N ARG A 77 -12.67 9.71 20.26
CA ARG A 77 -14.06 9.60 19.76
C ARG A 77 -14.71 10.97 19.59
N VAL A 78 -14.34 11.96 20.41
CA VAL A 78 -14.89 13.33 20.32
C VAL A 78 -14.52 13.97 18.99
N THR A 79 -13.29 13.75 18.52
CA THR A 79 -12.81 14.29 17.24
C THR A 79 -12.87 13.30 16.09
N ASN A 80 -13.45 12.11 16.29
CA ASN A 80 -13.52 11.04 15.29
C ASN A 80 -12.17 10.72 14.60
N PHE A 81 -11.10 10.80 15.37
CA PHE A 81 -9.72 10.65 14.91
C PHE A 81 -9.12 9.36 15.45
N ALA A 82 -8.33 8.67 14.62
CA ALA A 82 -7.50 7.58 15.06
C ALA A 82 -6.14 7.61 14.36
N SER A 83 -5.11 7.11 15.03
CA SER A 83 -3.79 6.94 14.43
C SER A 83 -3.18 5.60 14.84
N ALA A 84 -2.42 5.02 13.93
CA ALA A 84 -1.65 3.81 14.16
C ALA A 84 -0.17 4.07 13.89
N THR A 85 0.70 3.46 14.69
CA THR A 85 2.16 3.62 14.59
C THR A 85 2.86 2.27 14.58
N ASN A 86 3.77 2.12 13.61
CA ASN A 86 4.59 0.94 13.32
C ASN A 86 3.81 -0.35 13.00
N ASN A 87 4.32 -1.13 12.04
CA ASN A 87 3.84 -2.47 11.68
C ASN A 87 2.33 -2.51 11.43
N ILE A 88 1.83 -1.48 10.75
CA ILE A 88 0.40 -1.30 10.54
C ILE A 88 -0.04 -2.25 9.45
N VAL A 89 -1.10 -3.01 9.71
CA VAL A 89 -1.78 -3.83 8.71
C VAL A 89 -3.27 -3.54 8.81
N VAL A 90 -3.84 -3.05 7.72
CA VAL A 90 -5.28 -2.88 7.53
C VAL A 90 -5.74 -3.97 6.59
N THR A 91 -6.60 -4.87 7.04
CA THR A 91 -7.18 -5.95 6.25
C THR A 91 -8.66 -5.69 6.06
N ASP A 92 -9.13 -5.62 4.81
CA ASP A 92 -10.53 -5.55 4.44
C ASP A 92 -10.95 -6.88 3.82
N THR A 93 -11.86 -7.60 4.49
CA THR A 93 -12.28 -8.95 4.08
C THR A 93 -13.34 -8.97 2.99
N ILE A 94 -14.01 -7.83 2.72
CA ILE A 94 -15.01 -7.77 1.63
C ILE A 94 -14.29 -7.53 0.31
N ASN A 95 -13.32 -6.62 0.32
CA ASN A 95 -12.61 -6.21 -0.89
C ASN A 95 -11.28 -6.96 -1.12
N ASN A 96 -11.01 -8.01 -0.32
CA ASN A 96 -9.76 -8.79 -0.36
C ASN A 96 -8.51 -7.90 -0.46
N SER A 97 -8.45 -6.84 0.34
CA SER A 97 -7.40 -5.84 0.27
C SER A 97 -6.65 -5.71 1.58
N ILE A 98 -5.33 -5.49 1.48
CA ILE A 98 -4.43 -5.32 2.60
C ILE A 98 -3.63 -4.03 2.37
N ILE A 99 -3.63 -3.12 3.33
CA ILE A 99 -2.79 -1.93 3.30
C ILE A 99 -1.80 -1.99 4.46
N LYS A 100 -0.52 -1.81 4.16
CA LYS A 100 0.57 -1.84 5.14
C LYS A 100 1.31 -0.51 5.19
N GLY A 101 1.92 -0.21 6.33
CA GLY A 101 2.78 0.96 6.52
C GLY A 101 3.30 1.09 7.96
N HIS A 102 3.99 2.18 8.28
CA HIS A 102 4.48 2.43 9.64
C HIS A 102 3.90 3.69 10.29
N TYR A 103 3.04 4.43 9.60
CA TYR A 103 2.23 5.47 10.21
C TYR A 103 0.92 5.66 9.45
N ALA A 104 -0.19 5.73 10.15
CA ALA A 104 -1.51 5.94 9.57
C ALA A 104 -2.35 6.88 10.44
N GLU A 105 -3.19 7.66 9.77
CA GLU A 105 -4.24 8.45 10.42
C GLU A 105 -5.57 8.22 9.71
N VAL A 106 -6.64 8.26 10.49
CA VAL A 106 -8.02 8.09 10.06
C VAL A 106 -8.87 9.22 10.61
N PHE A 107 -9.63 9.86 9.74
CA PHE A 107 -10.65 10.85 10.08
C PHE A 107 -12.00 10.31 9.64
N ARG A 108 -12.81 9.80 10.58
CA ARG A 108 -14.07 9.13 10.23
C ARG A 108 -15.07 10.08 9.56
N ASP A 109 -15.13 11.34 10.02
CA ASP A 109 -16.05 12.35 9.47
C ASP A 109 -15.75 12.70 8.00
N LYS A 110 -14.51 12.47 7.57
CA LYS A 110 -14.07 12.72 6.18
C LYS A 110 -13.99 11.43 5.36
N ASP A 111 -14.28 10.28 5.98
CA ASP A 111 -14.03 8.94 5.42
C ASP A 111 -12.65 8.85 4.75
N SER A 112 -11.63 9.37 5.43
CA SER A 112 -10.29 9.55 4.90
C SER A 112 -9.28 8.80 5.74
N VAL A 113 -8.47 7.98 5.07
CA VAL A 113 -7.32 7.30 5.64
C VAL A 113 -6.09 7.70 4.85
N PHE A 114 -5.00 8.03 5.53
CA PHE A 114 -3.70 8.08 4.87
C PHE A 114 -2.69 7.20 5.60
N ILE A 115 -1.77 6.62 4.83
CA ILE A 115 -0.74 5.70 5.30
C ILE A 115 0.58 6.12 4.67
N THR A 116 1.63 6.16 5.49
CA THR A 116 2.98 6.60 5.11
C THR A 116 4.04 5.66 5.67
N LYS A 117 5.31 5.95 5.34
CA LYS A 117 6.50 5.18 5.75
C LYS A 117 6.41 3.74 5.26
N ARG A 118 6.82 3.50 4.01
CA ARG A 118 6.65 2.21 3.30
C ARG A 118 5.19 1.79 3.17
N ALA A 119 4.35 2.73 2.72
CA ALA A 119 2.94 2.46 2.47
C ALA A 119 2.79 1.55 1.24
N VAL A 120 2.08 0.43 1.36
CA VAL A 120 1.76 -0.44 0.23
C VAL A 120 0.31 -0.90 0.34
N ALA A 121 -0.44 -0.74 -0.75
CA ALA A 121 -1.76 -1.32 -0.93
C ALA A 121 -1.62 -2.59 -1.77
N ILE A 122 -2.28 -3.65 -1.31
CA ILE A 122 -2.30 -4.96 -1.94
C ILE A 122 -3.77 -5.29 -2.16
N SER A 123 -4.15 -5.58 -3.40
CA SER A 123 -5.50 -6.03 -3.74
C SER A 123 -5.40 -7.30 -4.56
N LEU A 124 -6.21 -8.30 -4.20
CA LEU A 124 -6.38 -9.48 -5.04
C LEU A 124 -7.25 -9.09 -6.25
N GLN A 125 -6.78 -9.41 -7.46
CA GLN A 125 -7.53 -9.33 -8.70
C GLN A 125 -7.46 -10.67 -9.41
N GLU A 126 -8.61 -11.32 -9.59
CA GLU A 126 -8.70 -12.72 -10.06
C GLU A 126 -7.85 -13.69 -9.21
N ALA A 127 -6.71 -14.15 -9.73
CA ALA A 127 -5.77 -15.08 -9.09
C ALA A 127 -4.40 -14.45 -8.78
N ASP A 128 -4.22 -13.15 -9.06
CA ASP A 128 -2.95 -12.44 -8.89
C ASP A 128 -3.13 -11.20 -7.99
N SER A 129 -2.06 -10.79 -7.31
CA SER A 129 -2.07 -9.63 -6.42
C SER A 129 -1.47 -8.42 -7.11
N VAL A 130 -2.19 -7.30 -7.04
CA VAL A 130 -1.68 -6.00 -7.46
C VAL A 130 -1.12 -5.26 -6.26
N TYR A 131 0.14 -4.81 -6.39
CA TYR A 131 0.85 -4.06 -5.37
C TYR A 131 1.04 -2.62 -5.81
N ILE A 132 0.64 -1.67 -4.98
CA ILE A 132 0.83 -0.25 -5.21
C ILE A 132 1.56 0.34 -4.00
N HIS A 133 2.83 0.69 -4.19
CA HIS A 133 3.62 1.42 -3.22
C HIS A 133 3.61 2.92 -3.54
N ALA A 134 3.58 3.76 -2.50
CA ALA A 134 3.82 5.20 -2.60
C ALA A 134 4.47 5.72 -1.31
N ASP A 135 5.03 6.93 -1.32
CA ASP A 135 5.44 7.60 -0.08
C ASP A 135 4.23 7.87 0.83
N THR A 136 3.09 8.18 0.21
CA THR A 136 1.82 8.39 0.89
C THR A 136 0.70 7.77 0.06
N LEU A 137 -0.03 6.85 0.68
CA LEU A 137 -1.28 6.33 0.16
C LEU A 137 -2.43 6.99 0.90
N MET A 138 -3.45 7.42 0.17
CA MET A 138 -4.67 8.00 0.71
C MET A 138 -5.87 7.27 0.14
N VAL A 139 -6.78 6.86 1.01
CA VAL A 139 -8.02 6.17 0.65
C VAL A 139 -9.19 7.00 1.14
N THR A 140 -10.15 7.27 0.24
CA THR A 140 -11.34 8.09 0.52
C THR A 140 -12.58 7.56 -0.18
N GLY A 141 -13.77 7.89 0.33
CA GLY A 141 -15.05 7.61 -0.32
C GLY A 141 -15.64 6.27 0.12
N PRO A 142 -16.96 6.04 -0.06
CA PRO A 142 -17.68 4.92 0.54
C PRO A 142 -17.19 3.54 0.04
N GLU A 143 -17.65 2.46 0.69
CA GLU A 143 -17.23 1.09 0.39
C GLU A 143 -17.40 0.67 -1.07
N ASP A 144 -18.45 1.14 -1.74
CA ASP A 144 -18.78 0.88 -3.15
C ASP A 144 -18.05 1.81 -4.15
N ASN A 145 -17.38 2.87 -3.68
CA ASN A 145 -16.74 3.87 -4.52
C ASN A 145 -15.45 4.40 -3.91
N ARG A 146 -14.59 3.48 -3.43
CA ARG A 146 -13.29 3.86 -2.86
C ARG A 146 -12.39 4.46 -3.95
N ILE A 147 -11.74 5.54 -3.56
CA ILE A 147 -10.74 6.24 -4.35
C ILE A 147 -9.40 6.09 -3.63
N VAL A 148 -8.43 5.50 -4.32
CA VAL A 148 -7.06 5.34 -3.85
C VAL A 148 -6.17 6.36 -4.57
N ARG A 149 -5.39 7.12 -3.81
CA ARG A 149 -4.40 8.06 -4.34
C ARG A 149 -3.04 7.71 -3.78
N GLY A 150 -2.06 7.57 -4.65
CA GLY A 150 -0.65 7.44 -4.28
C GLY A 150 0.10 8.69 -4.67
N PHE A 151 0.94 9.20 -3.78
CA PHE A 151 1.71 10.41 -4.00
C PHE A 151 3.20 10.14 -3.81
N ARG A 152 3.99 10.70 -4.72
CA ARG A 152 5.46 10.69 -4.76
C ARG A 152 6.04 9.28 -4.89
N ASP A 153 6.74 9.06 -6.00
CA ASP A 153 7.42 7.80 -6.34
C ASP A 153 6.48 6.59 -6.19
N VAL A 154 5.38 6.62 -6.93
CA VAL A 154 4.44 5.49 -6.99
C VAL A 154 5.06 4.38 -7.82
N ARG A 155 5.00 3.16 -7.28
CA ARG A 155 5.47 1.93 -7.90
C ARG A 155 4.34 0.92 -7.90
N LEU A 156 4.05 0.36 -9.07
CA LEU A 156 3.01 -0.63 -9.30
C LEU A 156 3.68 -1.93 -9.74
N PHE A 157 3.30 -3.04 -9.12
CA PHE A 157 3.79 -4.37 -9.50
C PHE A 157 2.64 -5.38 -9.52
N LYS A 158 2.64 -6.20 -10.56
CA LYS A 158 1.82 -7.38 -10.83
C LYS A 158 2.71 -8.35 -11.63
N SER A 159 2.40 -9.64 -11.64
CA SER A 159 3.26 -10.66 -12.27
C SER A 159 3.58 -10.41 -13.76
N ASP A 160 2.66 -9.78 -14.50
CA ASP A 160 2.72 -9.50 -15.94
C ASP A 160 2.89 -8.00 -16.27
N LEU A 161 2.89 -7.14 -15.24
CA LEU A 161 2.83 -5.69 -15.40
C LEU A 161 3.58 -4.99 -14.26
N SER A 162 4.47 -4.07 -14.61
CA SER A 162 5.03 -3.14 -13.64
C SER A 162 4.91 -1.70 -14.12
N GLY A 163 4.99 -0.75 -13.20
CA GLY A 163 4.93 0.66 -13.55
C GLY A 163 5.48 1.57 -12.49
N ARG A 164 5.86 2.78 -12.91
CA ARG A 164 6.36 3.82 -12.03
C ARG A 164 5.88 5.20 -12.48
N CYS A 165 5.47 6.04 -11.54
CA CYS A 165 5.06 7.41 -11.82
C CYS A 165 5.21 8.30 -10.58
N ASP A 166 5.02 9.61 -10.72
CA ASP A 166 5.01 10.51 -9.57
C ASP A 166 3.77 10.28 -8.69
N SER A 167 2.60 10.17 -9.31
CA SER A 167 1.33 10.05 -8.58
C SER A 167 0.33 9.15 -9.32
N ILE A 168 -0.53 8.47 -8.56
CA ILE A 168 -1.59 7.60 -9.11
C ILE A 168 -2.95 7.98 -8.51
N HIS A 169 -4.00 7.80 -9.30
CA HIS A 169 -5.38 7.95 -8.87
C HIS A 169 -6.23 6.82 -9.42
N THR A 170 -6.77 5.99 -8.53
CA THR A 170 -7.60 4.83 -8.86
C THR A 170 -8.99 5.00 -8.26
N ARG A 171 -10.02 4.69 -9.04
CA ARG A 171 -11.42 4.66 -8.57
C ARG A 171 -12.01 3.29 -8.86
N GLN A 172 -12.33 2.55 -7.79
CA GLN A 172 -12.79 1.16 -7.89
C GLN A 172 -14.09 1.01 -8.68
N SER A 173 -15.10 1.84 -8.41
CA SER A 173 -16.42 1.81 -9.08
C SER A 173 -16.36 1.94 -10.61
N THR A 174 -15.26 2.48 -11.15
CA THR A 174 -15.08 2.68 -12.58
C THR A 174 -13.98 1.82 -13.18
N GLY A 175 -13.18 1.12 -12.37
CA GLY A 175 -11.98 0.40 -12.83
C GLY A 175 -10.86 1.30 -13.40
N LEU A 176 -10.97 2.62 -13.28
CA LEU A 176 -10.03 3.57 -13.88
C LEU A 176 -8.85 3.85 -12.95
N THR A 177 -7.64 3.62 -13.44
CA THR A 177 -6.37 3.97 -12.81
C THR A 177 -5.61 4.98 -13.66
N LYS A 178 -5.26 6.14 -13.09
CA LYS A 178 -4.53 7.21 -13.76
C LYS A 178 -3.13 7.31 -13.19
N MET A 179 -2.11 7.10 -14.02
CA MET A 179 -0.71 7.36 -13.71
C MET A 179 -0.34 8.75 -14.22
N ILE A 180 0.17 9.59 -13.32
CA ILE A 180 0.32 11.03 -13.53
C ILE A 180 1.80 11.40 -13.37
N LYS A 181 2.29 12.22 -14.30
CA LYS A 181 3.63 12.82 -14.34
C LYS A 181 4.76 11.78 -14.43
N LYS A 182 5.41 11.76 -15.60
CA LYS A 182 6.47 10.81 -15.98
C LYS A 182 6.10 9.33 -15.77
N PRO A 183 4.88 8.89 -16.14
CA PRO A 183 4.53 7.49 -16.07
C PRO A 183 5.38 6.65 -17.02
N VAL A 184 5.75 5.48 -16.54
CA VAL A 184 6.32 4.38 -17.32
C VAL A 184 5.63 3.10 -16.90
N LEU A 185 5.34 2.26 -17.87
CA LEU A 185 4.68 0.98 -17.70
C LEU A 185 5.44 -0.06 -18.51
N TRP A 186 5.75 -1.18 -17.89
CA TRP A 186 6.43 -2.31 -18.54
C TRP A 186 5.49 -3.50 -18.58
N SER A 187 5.36 -4.08 -19.76
CA SER A 187 4.65 -5.33 -19.99
C SER A 187 5.54 -6.24 -20.83
N GLY A 188 5.96 -7.36 -20.26
CA GLY A 188 7.02 -8.20 -20.83
C GLY A 188 8.30 -7.40 -21.10
N LYS A 189 8.76 -7.40 -22.36
CA LYS A 189 9.96 -6.66 -22.81
C LYS A 189 9.67 -5.21 -23.22
N SER A 190 8.39 -4.84 -23.27
CA SER A 190 7.95 -3.56 -23.84
C SER A 190 7.81 -2.50 -22.76
N GLN A 191 8.40 -1.33 -23.00
CA GLN A 191 8.25 -0.15 -22.17
C GLN A 191 7.34 0.87 -22.85
N ILE A 192 6.30 1.31 -22.14
CA ILE A 192 5.36 2.33 -22.60
C ILE A 192 5.48 3.58 -21.72
N THR A 193 5.63 4.75 -22.34
CA THR A 193 5.72 6.05 -21.67
C THR A 193 4.85 7.10 -22.35
N GLY A 194 4.56 8.18 -21.63
CA GLY A 194 3.86 9.37 -22.13
C GLY A 194 3.70 10.42 -21.03
N ASP A 195 2.89 11.45 -21.25
CA ASP A 195 2.68 12.50 -20.23
C ASP A 195 1.75 12.03 -19.11
N SER A 196 0.70 11.29 -19.48
CA SER A 196 -0.18 10.55 -18.58
C SER A 196 -0.60 9.21 -19.19
N ILE A 197 -0.84 8.23 -18.32
CA ILE A 197 -1.29 6.90 -18.72
C ILE A 197 -2.57 6.59 -17.93
N HIS A 198 -3.63 6.20 -18.63
CA HIS A 198 -4.84 5.66 -18.03
C HIS A 198 -4.92 4.17 -18.31
N LEU A 199 -5.16 3.38 -17.27
CA LEU A 199 -5.48 1.97 -17.32
C LEU A 199 -6.95 1.80 -16.97
N GLN A 200 -7.66 1.02 -17.77
CA GLN A 200 -9.06 0.70 -17.58
C GLN A 200 -9.19 -0.80 -17.32
N SER A 201 -9.75 -1.15 -16.17
CA SER A 201 -10.14 -2.51 -15.83
C SER A 201 -11.66 -2.66 -15.94
N ASN A 202 -12.12 -3.87 -16.24
CA ASN A 202 -13.53 -4.23 -16.12
C ASN A 202 -13.85 -4.49 -14.64
N VAL A 203 -14.90 -3.87 -14.11
CA VAL A 203 -15.25 -3.96 -12.68
C VAL A 203 -15.91 -5.29 -12.29
N GLU A 204 -16.46 -6.03 -13.26
CA GLU A 204 -17.11 -7.33 -13.03
C GLU A 204 -16.11 -8.47 -13.17
N THR A 205 -15.24 -8.42 -14.18
CA THR A 205 -14.26 -9.47 -14.44
C THR A 205 -12.90 -9.20 -13.82
N GLU A 206 -12.65 -7.98 -13.33
CA GLU A 206 -11.35 -7.50 -12.82
C GLU A 206 -10.19 -7.49 -13.83
N LYS A 207 -10.44 -7.93 -15.07
CA LYS A 207 -9.46 -7.97 -16.16
C LYS A 207 -9.12 -6.57 -16.68
N LEU A 208 -7.87 -6.39 -17.14
CA LEU A 208 -7.47 -5.22 -17.91
C LEU A 208 -8.22 -5.22 -19.26
N ASP A 209 -8.82 -4.08 -19.58
CA ASP A 209 -9.54 -3.85 -20.84
C ASP A 209 -8.66 -3.04 -21.80
N SER A 210 -8.23 -1.86 -21.34
CA SER A 210 -7.52 -0.92 -22.21
C SER A 210 -6.52 -0.02 -21.47
N LEU A 211 -5.51 0.41 -22.23
CA LEU A 211 -4.51 1.40 -21.86
C LEU A 211 -4.67 2.60 -22.79
N ARG A 212 -4.65 3.82 -22.25
CA ARG A 212 -4.56 5.04 -23.05
C ARG A 212 -3.41 5.90 -22.57
N VAL A 213 -2.51 6.23 -23.49
CA VAL A 213 -1.38 7.13 -23.26
C VAL A 213 -1.68 8.45 -23.93
N PHE A 214 -1.57 9.53 -23.17
CA PHE A 214 -1.84 10.87 -23.65
C PHE A 214 -0.53 11.61 -23.85
N TYR A 215 -0.32 12.12 -25.07
CA TYR A 215 0.81 12.93 -25.48
C TYR A 215 2.17 12.24 -25.34
N ASN A 216 3.08 12.52 -26.28
CA ASN A 216 4.44 11.95 -26.30
C ASN A 216 4.45 10.43 -26.07
N ALA A 217 3.48 9.73 -26.63
CA ALA A 217 3.35 8.29 -26.46
C ALA A 217 4.56 7.61 -27.11
N PHE A 218 5.25 6.77 -26.35
CA PHE A 218 6.49 6.14 -26.78
C PHE A 218 6.54 4.70 -26.30
N ILE A 219 6.75 3.77 -27.23
CA ILE A 219 7.02 2.36 -26.99
C ILE A 219 8.50 2.10 -27.28
N VAL A 220 9.17 1.43 -26.35
CA VAL A 220 10.54 0.97 -26.51
C VAL A 220 10.61 -0.51 -26.16
N ASP A 221 11.11 -1.33 -27.09
CA ASP A 221 11.38 -2.73 -26.83
C ASP A 221 12.88 -2.97 -27.03
N LYS A 222 13.53 -3.60 -26.04
CA LYS A 222 14.95 -3.93 -26.15
C LYS A 222 15.12 -5.18 -27.02
N ASP A 223 15.88 -5.06 -28.09
CA ASP A 223 16.31 -6.19 -28.90
C ASP A 223 17.39 -6.97 -28.13
N THR A 224 17.12 -8.26 -27.91
CA THR A 224 17.99 -9.16 -27.16
C THR A 224 19.18 -9.68 -27.99
N ILE A 225 19.15 -9.53 -29.32
CA ILE A 225 20.13 -10.14 -30.23
C ILE A 225 21.22 -9.15 -30.63
N HIS A 226 20.86 -7.88 -30.89
CA HIS A 226 21.78 -6.89 -31.48
C HIS A 226 22.03 -5.65 -30.61
N ASP A 227 21.67 -5.69 -29.32
CA ASP A 227 21.73 -4.56 -28.36
C ASP A 227 21.05 -3.26 -28.91
N GLY A 228 20.02 -3.47 -29.74
CA GLY A 228 19.20 -2.45 -30.36
C GLY A 228 17.95 -2.11 -29.53
N TYR A 229 17.27 -1.05 -29.93
CA TYR A 229 15.95 -0.70 -29.37
C TYR A 229 14.97 -0.44 -30.49
N ASN A 230 13.93 -1.27 -30.55
CA ASN A 230 12.75 -0.99 -31.35
C ASN A 230 12.01 0.16 -30.70
N GLN A 231 11.69 1.18 -31.49
CA GLN A 231 11.17 2.44 -31.00
C GLN A 231 9.99 2.86 -31.84
N ILE A 232 8.90 3.23 -31.18
CA ILE A 232 7.72 3.72 -31.86
C ILE A 232 7.18 4.88 -31.04
N LYS A 233 7.01 6.05 -31.66
CA LYS A 233 6.44 7.21 -31.00
C LYS A 233 5.26 7.77 -31.77
N GLY A 234 4.37 8.47 -31.07
CA GLY A 234 3.26 9.21 -31.66
C GLY A 234 2.64 10.18 -30.66
N LYS A 235 1.52 10.81 -31.02
CA LYS A 235 0.84 11.74 -30.11
C LYS A 235 0.01 11.00 -29.07
N GLU A 236 -0.77 10.01 -29.48
CA GLU A 236 -1.64 9.24 -28.58
C GLU A 236 -1.49 7.75 -28.87
N LEU A 237 -1.62 6.93 -27.84
CA LEU A 237 -1.60 5.47 -27.94
C LEU A 237 -2.80 4.88 -27.21
N ILE A 238 -3.42 3.89 -27.83
CA ILE A 238 -4.47 3.05 -27.24
C ILE A 238 -4.02 1.61 -27.33
N GLY A 239 -3.80 0.98 -26.18
CA GLY A 239 -3.57 -0.45 -26.03
C GLY A 239 -4.86 -1.17 -25.65
N LEU A 240 -5.08 -2.34 -26.23
CA LEU A 240 -6.20 -3.23 -25.92
C LEU A 240 -5.62 -4.53 -25.37
N PHE A 241 -6.16 -4.96 -24.23
CA PHE A 241 -5.75 -6.21 -23.60
C PHE A 241 -6.69 -7.34 -23.98
N LYS A 242 -6.16 -8.55 -24.01
CA LYS A 242 -6.92 -9.80 -24.10
C LYS A 242 -6.31 -10.76 -23.10
N ASP A 243 -7.12 -11.27 -22.18
CA ASP A 243 -6.67 -12.16 -21.11
C ASP A 243 -5.49 -11.58 -20.29
N ASN A 244 -5.58 -10.28 -19.97
CA ASN A 244 -4.55 -9.48 -19.28
C ASN A 244 -3.23 -9.28 -20.04
N GLU A 245 -3.11 -9.80 -21.26
CA GLU A 245 -1.96 -9.57 -22.14
C GLU A 245 -2.24 -8.47 -23.16
N LEU A 246 -1.25 -7.63 -23.46
CA LEU A 246 -1.37 -6.58 -24.46
C LEU A 246 -1.51 -7.21 -25.85
N ASN A 247 -2.68 -7.10 -26.47
CA ASN A 247 -2.97 -7.77 -27.74
C ASN A 247 -2.86 -6.83 -28.94
N LYS A 248 -3.35 -5.60 -28.82
CA LYS A 248 -3.36 -4.64 -29.93
C LYS A 248 -3.00 -3.25 -29.45
N VAL A 249 -2.14 -2.57 -30.19
CA VAL A 249 -1.79 -1.18 -29.95
C VAL A 249 -2.11 -0.34 -31.17
N LYS A 250 -2.74 0.80 -30.95
CA LYS A 250 -3.05 1.79 -31.97
C LYS A 250 -2.39 3.10 -31.58
N ILE A 251 -1.60 3.66 -32.49
CA ILE A 251 -0.90 4.92 -32.28
C ILE A 251 -1.41 5.91 -33.33
N ASP A 252 -1.74 7.11 -32.89
CA ASP A 252 -2.34 8.14 -33.73
C ASP A 252 -1.52 9.44 -33.73
N LYS A 253 -1.47 10.07 -34.89
CA LYS A 253 -0.85 11.35 -35.26
C LYS A 253 0.68 11.36 -35.12
N ASN A 254 1.33 11.73 -36.23
CA ASN A 254 2.78 11.92 -36.34
C ASN A 254 3.56 10.71 -35.83
N VAL A 255 3.19 9.52 -36.32
CA VAL A 255 3.88 8.30 -35.91
C VAL A 255 5.23 8.24 -36.59
N GLU A 256 6.26 7.98 -35.80
CA GLU A 256 7.60 7.66 -36.28
C GLU A 256 8.02 6.33 -35.64
N ASN A 257 8.60 5.43 -36.43
CA ASN A 257 9.13 4.16 -35.95
C ASN A 257 10.60 4.00 -36.37
N LEU A 258 11.32 3.20 -35.59
CA LEU A 258 12.65 2.72 -35.86
C LEU A 258 12.72 1.29 -35.35
N LEU A 259 12.79 0.34 -36.28
CA LEU A 259 12.67 -1.09 -36.01
C LEU A 259 13.88 -1.82 -36.59
N TYR A 260 14.50 -2.66 -35.77
CA TYR A 260 15.56 -3.56 -36.21
C TYR A 260 14.93 -4.75 -36.93
N VAL A 261 15.39 -5.05 -38.14
CA VAL A 261 14.85 -6.09 -39.01
C VAL A 261 15.93 -7.16 -39.21
N SER A 262 15.63 -8.38 -38.79
CA SER A 262 16.51 -9.54 -38.95
C SER A 262 15.94 -10.54 -39.96
N ASN A 263 16.80 -11.40 -40.52
CA ASN A 263 16.41 -12.48 -41.42
C ASN A 263 15.95 -13.74 -40.65
N GLU A 264 15.59 -14.81 -41.35
CA GLU A 264 15.17 -16.10 -40.75
C GLU A 264 16.28 -16.80 -39.93
N SER A 265 17.53 -16.35 -40.06
CA SER A 265 18.68 -16.85 -39.30
C SER A 265 19.08 -15.93 -38.13
N ASP A 266 18.20 -14.98 -37.75
CA ASP A 266 18.44 -13.96 -36.72
C ASP A 266 19.63 -13.03 -37.00
N GLU A 267 20.04 -12.88 -38.27
CA GLU A 267 21.06 -11.90 -38.65
C GLU A 267 20.40 -10.56 -38.99
N LEU A 268 20.96 -9.47 -38.44
CA LEU A 268 20.46 -8.11 -38.67
C LEU A 268 20.61 -7.72 -40.15
N VAL A 269 19.49 -7.53 -40.83
CA VAL A 269 19.43 -7.12 -42.25
C VAL A 269 19.50 -5.60 -42.38
N GLY A 270 18.83 -4.89 -41.46
CA GLY A 270 18.75 -3.44 -41.52
C GLY A 270 17.91 -2.83 -40.42
N ILE A 271 17.88 -1.50 -40.40
CA ILE A 271 17.07 -0.70 -39.50
C ILE A 271 16.01 -0.01 -40.35
N ASN A 272 14.76 -0.44 -40.18
CA ASN A 272 13.61 0.18 -40.82
C ASN A 272 13.22 1.44 -40.06
N LYS A 273 13.25 2.58 -40.75
CA LYS A 273 12.83 3.87 -40.23
C LYS A 273 11.66 4.37 -41.04
N GLY A 274 10.59 4.76 -40.36
CA GLY A 274 9.35 5.07 -41.01
C GLY A 274 8.55 6.18 -40.37
N THR A 275 7.66 6.76 -41.17
CA THR A 275 6.70 7.77 -40.71
C THR A 275 5.32 7.47 -41.26
N SER A 276 4.30 7.64 -40.43
CA SER A 276 2.91 7.42 -40.84
C SER A 276 1.94 8.32 -40.07
N SER A 277 0.70 8.41 -40.56
CA SER A 277 -0.36 9.12 -39.84
C SER A 277 -0.83 8.32 -38.63
N LYS A 278 -0.95 6.99 -38.79
CA LYS A 278 -1.38 6.04 -37.76
C LYS A 278 -0.58 4.74 -37.88
N LEU A 279 -0.49 4.01 -36.79
CA LEU A 279 0.13 2.69 -36.75
C LEU A 279 -0.73 1.75 -35.91
N GLU A 280 -1.05 0.59 -36.45
CA GLU A 280 -1.64 -0.50 -35.68
C GLU A 280 -0.60 -1.61 -35.52
N ILE A 281 -0.43 -2.08 -34.29
CA ILE A 281 0.46 -3.18 -33.93
C ILE A 281 -0.41 -4.28 -33.33
N THR A 282 -0.25 -5.50 -33.81
CA THR A 282 -0.86 -6.69 -33.21
C THR A 282 0.24 -7.55 -32.61
N PHE A 283 0.05 -7.96 -31.37
CA PHE A 283 0.95 -8.84 -30.64
C PHE A 283 0.42 -10.28 -30.68
N ASN A 284 1.32 -11.25 -30.72
CA ASN A 284 1.02 -12.66 -30.59
C ASN A 284 1.98 -13.26 -29.55
N ASN A 285 1.45 -13.80 -28.45
CA ASN A 285 2.23 -14.31 -27.31
C ASN A 285 3.29 -13.31 -26.79
N GLY A 286 2.95 -12.02 -26.76
CA GLY A 286 3.84 -10.95 -26.27
C GLY A 286 4.84 -10.41 -27.29
N ASP A 287 5.03 -11.07 -28.44
CA ASP A 287 5.90 -10.60 -29.52
C ASP A 287 5.11 -9.80 -30.57
N ILE A 288 5.77 -8.82 -31.19
CA ILE A 288 5.18 -8.04 -32.28
C ILE A 288 4.97 -8.98 -33.48
N ALA A 289 3.71 -9.20 -33.87
CA ALA A 289 3.36 -10.09 -34.98
C ALA A 289 3.08 -9.31 -36.27
N ILE A 290 2.33 -8.22 -36.20
CA ILE A 290 1.93 -7.43 -37.36
C ILE A 290 2.05 -5.95 -37.05
N ILE A 291 2.74 -5.22 -37.92
CA ILE A 291 2.81 -3.76 -37.90
C ILE A 291 2.16 -3.25 -39.18
N LYS A 292 1.10 -2.45 -39.03
CA LYS A 292 0.31 -1.90 -40.14
C LYS A 292 0.32 -0.37 -40.07
N PRO A 293 1.19 0.30 -40.84
CA PRO A 293 1.17 1.74 -40.94
C PRO A 293 0.03 2.20 -41.87
N ILE A 294 -0.58 3.35 -41.56
CA ILE A 294 -1.78 3.88 -42.23
C ILE A 294 -1.59 5.37 -42.49
N GLY A 295 -2.11 5.84 -43.63
CA GLY A 295 -2.13 7.25 -44.01
C GLY A 295 -0.81 7.71 -44.61
N ASN A 296 -0.49 7.12 -45.77
CA ASN A 296 0.69 7.39 -46.61
C ASN A 296 2.02 7.14 -45.89
N PRO A 297 2.31 5.88 -45.52
CA PRO A 297 3.58 5.54 -44.91
C PRO A 297 4.77 5.89 -45.81
N LYS A 298 5.85 6.36 -45.19
CA LYS A 298 7.15 6.49 -45.82
C LYS A 298 8.12 5.71 -44.96
N ASP A 299 8.54 4.55 -45.44
CA ASP A 299 9.42 3.63 -44.74
C ASP A 299 10.69 3.42 -45.58
N GLU A 300 11.84 3.41 -44.93
CA GLU A 300 13.15 3.16 -45.53
C GLU A 300 13.89 2.16 -44.66
N THR A 301 14.43 1.10 -45.26
CA THR A 301 15.28 0.13 -44.54
C THR A 301 16.74 0.42 -44.86
N ILE A 302 17.47 0.84 -43.84
CA ILE A 302 18.85 1.32 -43.97
C ILE A 302 19.79 0.23 -43.42
N PRO A 303 20.84 -0.17 -44.15
CA PRO A 303 21.85 -1.07 -43.62
C PRO A 303 22.45 -0.53 -42.29
N PRO A 304 22.74 -1.39 -41.30
CA PRO A 304 23.18 -0.90 -39.98
C PRO A 304 24.45 -0.02 -40.07
N ASP A 305 25.39 -0.38 -40.94
CA ASP A 305 26.66 0.33 -41.12
C ASP A 305 26.49 1.74 -41.72
N GLU A 306 25.39 2.00 -42.42
CA GLU A 306 25.08 3.29 -43.03
C GLU A 306 24.32 4.23 -42.09
N LEU A 307 23.71 3.71 -41.02
CA LEU A 307 22.98 4.50 -40.04
C LEU A 307 23.86 4.80 -38.82
N PRO A 308 24.34 6.04 -38.65
CA PRO A 308 25.20 6.39 -37.52
C PRO A 308 24.46 6.24 -36.19
N GLU A 309 25.18 5.88 -35.11
CA GLU A 309 24.58 5.53 -33.82
C GLU A 309 23.67 6.62 -33.24
N ASN A 310 24.04 7.90 -33.44
CA ASN A 310 23.23 9.04 -33.01
C ASN A 310 21.86 9.13 -33.72
N ALA A 311 21.74 8.56 -34.93
CA ALA A 311 20.50 8.49 -35.69
C ALA A 311 19.66 7.23 -35.37
N ARG A 312 20.20 6.30 -34.58
CA ARG A 312 19.51 5.06 -34.14
C ARG A 312 18.58 5.27 -32.94
N ARG A 313 18.31 6.52 -32.56
CA ARG A 313 17.40 6.90 -31.46
C ARG A 313 16.43 7.99 -31.93
N LEU A 314 15.14 7.76 -31.75
CA LEU A 314 14.14 8.78 -32.03
C LEU A 314 14.20 9.87 -30.96
N ARG A 315 13.87 11.11 -31.34
CA ARG A 315 13.75 12.21 -30.38
C ARG A 315 12.73 11.85 -29.30
N GLY A 316 13.13 11.98 -28.03
CA GLY A 316 12.31 11.62 -26.87
C GLY A 316 12.56 10.21 -26.35
N PHE A 317 13.47 9.44 -26.98
CA PHE A 317 13.91 8.14 -26.48
C PHE A 317 14.38 8.25 -25.03
N ASN A 318 13.83 7.40 -24.17
CA ASN A 318 14.19 7.29 -22.77
C ASN A 318 13.95 5.87 -22.28
N TRP A 319 14.99 5.04 -22.31
CA TRP A 319 14.93 3.69 -21.75
C TRP A 319 15.10 3.73 -20.23
N ARG A 320 14.15 3.13 -19.51
CA ARG A 320 14.09 3.11 -18.04
C ARG A 320 14.08 1.67 -17.51
N GLY A 321 14.67 0.72 -18.23
CA GLY A 321 14.65 -0.71 -17.85
C GLY A 321 15.27 -1.00 -16.47
N GLU A 322 16.22 -0.18 -16.01
CA GLU A 322 16.78 -0.29 -14.65
C GLU A 322 15.76 0.02 -13.53
N GLU A 323 14.67 0.71 -13.86
CA GLU A 323 13.58 1.04 -12.94
C GLU A 323 12.46 -0.01 -12.94
N GLN A 324 12.53 -1.01 -13.82
CA GLN A 324 11.54 -2.07 -13.94
C GLN A 324 11.50 -2.91 -12.66
N LEU A 325 10.30 -3.21 -12.20
CA LEU A 325 10.07 -4.00 -10.99
C LEU A 325 9.85 -5.45 -11.42
N ASN A 326 10.71 -6.36 -10.93
CA ASN A 326 10.65 -7.79 -11.24
C ASN A 326 10.08 -8.61 -10.07
N SER A 327 10.03 -8.02 -8.88
CA SER A 327 9.55 -8.64 -7.66
C SER A 327 8.86 -7.64 -6.73
N VAL A 328 8.13 -8.16 -5.74
CA VAL A 328 7.50 -7.35 -4.68
C VAL A 328 8.55 -6.59 -3.85
N ASP A 329 9.77 -7.12 -3.70
CA ASP A 329 10.83 -6.45 -2.95
C ASP A 329 11.32 -5.17 -3.63
N ASP A 330 11.19 -5.10 -4.97
CA ASP A 330 11.63 -3.95 -5.76
C ASP A 330 10.75 -2.70 -5.50
N LEU A 331 9.57 -2.87 -4.93
CA LEU A 331 8.70 -1.77 -4.48
C LEU A 331 9.44 -0.80 -3.55
N PHE A 332 10.45 -1.27 -2.82
CA PHE A 332 11.24 -0.44 -1.91
C PHE A 332 12.71 -0.27 -2.34
N MET A 333 13.07 -0.69 -3.56
CA MET A 333 14.43 -0.56 -4.08
C MET A 333 14.90 0.90 -4.02
N GLY A 334 16.11 1.13 -3.47
CA GLY A 334 16.66 2.47 -3.29
C GLY A 334 16.01 3.30 -2.18
N LYS A 335 15.03 2.78 -1.43
CA LYS A 335 14.43 3.48 -0.28
C LYS A 335 15.07 3.04 1.04
N PRO A 336 15.41 3.98 1.94
CA PRO A 336 15.95 3.63 3.25
C PRO A 336 14.91 2.87 4.07
N LYS A 337 15.38 2.01 4.99
CA LYS A 337 14.50 1.40 5.99
C LYS A 337 13.94 2.51 6.89
N PRO A 338 12.63 2.50 7.18
CA PRO A 338 12.03 3.53 8.02
C PRO A 338 12.56 3.44 9.45
N VAL A 339 12.91 4.58 10.04
CA VAL A 339 13.20 4.67 11.48
C VAL A 339 11.87 4.56 12.21
N LEU A 340 11.67 3.44 12.91
CA LEU A 340 10.45 3.19 13.66
C LEU A 340 10.37 4.10 14.88
N THR A 341 9.19 4.62 15.16
CA THR A 341 8.95 5.46 16.33
C THR A 341 9.16 4.59 17.57
N LYS A 342 9.97 5.06 18.54
CA LYS A 342 10.11 4.39 19.84
C LYS A 342 8.78 4.55 20.59
N ILE A 343 8.07 3.44 20.77
CA ILE A 343 6.79 3.45 21.48
C ILE A 343 7.07 3.46 22.97
N GLN A 344 6.71 4.55 23.63
CA GLN A 344 6.74 4.62 25.08
C GLN A 344 5.57 3.79 25.62
N GLY A 345 5.88 2.79 26.42
CA GLY A 345 4.86 2.06 27.18
C GLY A 345 4.27 2.94 28.27
N LEU A 346 3.14 2.52 28.84
CA LEU A 346 2.65 3.11 30.08
C LEU A 346 3.66 2.84 31.22
N PRO A 347 3.65 3.56 32.34
CA PRO A 347 4.35 3.11 33.54
C PRO A 347 3.76 1.77 34.03
N LEU A 348 4.56 0.97 34.73
CA LEU A 348 4.02 -0.20 35.44
C LEU A 348 3.19 0.30 36.64
N PRO A 349 2.19 -0.47 37.10
CA PRO A 349 1.46 -0.10 38.31
C PRO A 349 2.46 0.07 39.45
N LEU A 350 2.31 1.14 40.22
CA LEU A 350 3.11 1.35 41.42
C LEU A 350 2.78 0.23 42.40
N GLN A 351 3.81 -0.36 43.00
CA GLN A 351 3.64 -1.22 44.16
C GLN A 351 3.26 -0.33 45.33
N GLU A 352 2.03 -0.46 45.82
CA GLU A 352 1.70 0.00 47.17
C GLU A 352 2.51 -0.85 48.14
N GLU A 353 3.14 -0.22 49.14
CA GLU A 353 3.77 -0.96 50.23
C GLU A 353 2.68 -1.80 50.92
N ASP A 354 3.01 -3.04 51.30
CA ASP A 354 2.06 -3.98 51.87
C ASP A 354 1.27 -3.26 52.98
N PHE A 355 -0.07 -3.27 52.88
CA PHE A 355 -0.92 -2.51 53.81
C PHE A 355 -0.71 -2.95 55.28
N PHE A 356 -0.20 -4.16 55.50
CA PHE A 356 0.29 -4.68 56.77
C PHE A 356 1.71 -5.23 56.63
N ASP A 357 2.67 -4.54 57.26
CA ASP A 357 4.01 -5.08 57.53
C ASP A 357 4.09 -5.69 58.94
N GLU A 358 5.16 -6.46 59.24
CA GLU A 358 5.44 -6.99 60.60
C GLU A 358 5.41 -5.90 61.69
N ASN A 359 5.62 -4.63 61.31
CA ASN A 359 5.59 -3.48 62.21
C ASN A 359 4.20 -2.87 62.46
N ASN A 360 3.21 -3.12 61.59
CA ASN A 360 1.86 -2.53 61.67
C ASN A 360 0.74 -3.56 61.91
N SER A 361 1.05 -4.86 61.90
CA SER A 361 0.09 -5.92 62.22
C SER A 361 -0.42 -5.88 63.67
N SER A 362 0.25 -5.15 64.56
CA SER A 362 -0.08 -5.04 65.98
C SER A 362 -1.19 -4.02 66.32
N GLN A 363 -1.66 -3.23 65.33
CA GLN A 363 -2.67 -2.18 65.56
C GLN A 363 -4.13 -2.66 65.45
N ILE A 364 -4.36 -3.96 65.41
CA ILE A 364 -5.69 -4.54 65.26
C ILE A 364 -6.43 -4.45 66.60
N ASN A 365 -7.69 -4.01 66.56
CA ASN A 365 -8.56 -4.00 67.75
C ASN A 365 -8.64 -5.41 68.37
N GLU A 366 -8.53 -5.52 69.69
CA GLU A 366 -8.55 -6.79 70.43
C GLU A 366 -9.82 -7.64 70.20
N ASN A 367 -10.92 -7.01 69.78
CA ASN A 367 -12.18 -7.69 69.44
C ASN A 367 -12.24 -8.19 67.97
N SER A 368 -11.19 -7.97 67.19
CA SER A 368 -11.13 -8.40 65.79
C SER A 368 -10.94 -9.92 65.68
N ARG A 369 -11.67 -10.52 64.75
CA ARG A 369 -11.53 -11.95 64.41
C ARG A 369 -10.36 -12.22 63.45
N LEU A 370 -9.68 -11.18 62.98
CA LEU A 370 -8.54 -11.28 62.06
C LEU A 370 -7.27 -11.50 62.89
N LYS A 371 -6.54 -12.58 62.59
CA LYS A 371 -5.26 -12.91 63.23
C LYS A 371 -4.12 -12.45 62.34
N ASP A 372 -3.04 -11.93 62.92
CA ASP A 372 -1.88 -11.32 62.25
C ASP A 372 -1.33 -12.13 61.08
N LYS A 373 -1.26 -13.46 61.21
CA LYS A 373 -0.77 -14.36 60.15
C LYS A 373 -1.63 -14.42 58.88
N LYS A 374 -2.87 -13.91 58.91
CA LYS A 374 -3.76 -13.83 57.73
C LYS A 374 -3.71 -12.46 57.03
N LEU A 375 -2.93 -11.52 57.55
CA LEU A 375 -2.86 -10.13 57.07
C LEU A 375 -1.62 -9.83 56.25
N ILE A 376 -0.67 -10.77 56.20
CA ILE A 376 0.48 -10.70 55.30
C ILE A 376 0.02 -11.16 53.92
N ASP A 377 0.30 -10.36 52.90
CA ASP A 377 -0.02 -10.70 51.52
C ASP A 377 0.65 -12.03 51.13
N LYS A 378 -0.12 -12.91 50.49
CA LYS A 378 0.43 -14.19 50.06
C LYS A 378 1.38 -13.96 48.89
N LYS A 379 2.48 -14.71 48.87
CA LYS A 379 3.41 -14.72 47.72
C LYS A 379 2.73 -15.10 46.40
N GLU A 380 1.62 -15.83 46.45
CA GLU A 380 0.80 -16.18 45.28
C GLU A 380 0.00 -15.00 44.72
N ASP A 381 -0.31 -14.00 45.57
CA ASP A 381 -1.05 -12.78 45.21
C ASP A 381 -0.10 -11.68 44.68
N GLN A 382 1.21 -11.83 44.87
CA GLN A 382 2.24 -10.92 44.35
C GLN A 382 2.50 -11.17 42.85
N GLN A 383 1.95 -10.29 42.00
CA GLN A 383 2.09 -10.37 40.54
C GLN A 383 3.43 -9.81 40.03
N LEU A 384 3.76 -10.09 38.76
CA LEU A 384 4.93 -9.56 38.05
C LEU A 384 4.88 -8.02 37.98
N ILE A 385 5.54 -7.35 38.93
CA ILE A 385 5.58 -5.89 39.08
C ILE A 385 7.01 -5.38 38.80
N GLY A 386 7.12 -4.18 38.25
CA GLY A 386 8.43 -3.54 38.03
C GLY A 386 9.02 -3.01 39.31
N LYS A 387 10.26 -3.41 39.64
CA LYS A 387 11.01 -2.83 40.77
C LYS A 387 11.21 -1.32 40.53
N LYS A 388 10.95 -0.51 41.57
CA LYS A 388 11.45 0.88 41.66
C LYS A 388 12.95 0.85 41.35
N LYS A 389 13.38 1.66 40.40
CA LYS A 389 14.80 1.94 40.15
C LYS A 389 15.19 3.18 40.94
#